data_AF-A0A537B7V1-F1
#
_entry.id   AF-A0A537B7V1-F1
#
_cell.length_a   1.000
_cell.length_b   1.000
_cell.length_c   1.000
_cell.angle_alpha   90.00
_cell.angle_beta   90.00
_cell.angle_gamma   90.00
#
_symmetry.space_group_name_H-M   'P 1'
#
loop_
_entity.id
_entity.type
_entity.pdbx_description
1 polymer ?
#
loop_
_entity_poly.entity_id
_entity_poly.type
_entity_poly.pdbx_seq_one_letter_code
_entity_poly.pdbx_strand_id
1 'polypeptide(L)'
;SEHRGLAVSLVSVGVGVAPMTMSPFAAWLITQMDWRAAQLVIAVLVWATLVPAALFVRRPPAAAAAGPGAAEGPRTSLRDAFFSAPFIVLALTFFACCAAHAGPIFHTVTYAMTCGLAPLAAVTIYSVEGLAGLGGRLALGVLADRLGVKRVLIAGLLIQAIAAFAFIFASRLGEFYAVAATFGFAYGGVMPLYAVLAREYFGQRILGAVFGAAAMVSSLGMALGPAIGGWIFDTFGRYTWMYVGSAAIGLGAVAIALAFPPFPRAARAASPVAA
;
A
#
# COMPACT_ATOMS: atom_id res chain seq x y z
N SER A 1 -19.20 -1.54 -19.20
CA SER A 1 -18.22 -0.60 -18.61
C SER A 1 -18.64 -0.08 -17.24
N GLU A 2 -19.93 -0.15 -16.87
CA GLU A 2 -20.48 0.41 -15.62
C GLU A 2 -19.99 -0.21 -14.29
N HIS A 3 -19.65 -1.51 -14.22
CA HIS A 3 -19.34 -2.14 -12.92
C HIS A 3 -17.84 -2.29 -12.61
N ARG A 4 -16.94 -1.78 -13.46
CA ARG A 4 -15.48 -1.90 -13.23
C ARG A 4 -15.01 -1.11 -12.01
N GLY A 5 -15.55 0.10 -11.81
CA GLY A 5 -15.25 0.92 -10.63
C GLY A 5 -15.74 0.27 -9.34
N LEU A 6 -16.98 -0.22 -9.34
CA LEU A 6 -17.59 -0.95 -8.22
C LEU A 6 -16.82 -2.22 -7.85
N ALA A 7 -16.37 -3.00 -8.84
CA ALA A 7 -15.58 -4.21 -8.61
C ALA A 7 -14.21 -3.89 -7.99
N VAL A 8 -13.52 -2.87 -8.50
CA VAL A 8 -12.22 -2.42 -7.95
C VAL A 8 -12.38 -1.84 -6.55
N SER A 9 -13.45 -1.09 -6.28
CA SER A 9 -13.73 -0.58 -4.94
C SER A 9 -14.06 -1.71 -3.96
N LEU A 10 -14.86 -2.70 -4.36
CA LEU A 10 -15.18 -3.89 -3.54
C LEU A 10 -13.93 -4.68 -3.15
N VAL A 11 -13.02 -4.91 -4.10
CA VAL A 11 -11.73 -5.58 -3.83
C VAL A 11 -10.86 -4.74 -2.88
N SER A 12 -10.87 -3.42 -3.04
CA SER A 12 -10.09 -2.49 -2.21
C SER A 12 -10.61 -2.36 -0.78
N VAL A 13 -11.92 -2.59 -0.56
CA VAL A 13 -12.54 -2.58 0.78
C VAL A 13 -11.93 -3.66 1.68
N GLY A 14 -11.67 -4.85 1.15
CA GLY A 14 -11.11 -5.96 1.93
C GLY A 14 -9.79 -5.63 2.62
N VAL A 15 -8.92 -4.85 1.96
CA VAL A 15 -7.60 -4.47 2.50
C VAL A 15 -7.72 -3.47 3.67
N GLY A 16 -8.78 -2.65 3.72
CA GLY A 16 -9.05 -1.75 4.85
C GLY A 16 -9.82 -2.43 5.98
N VAL A 17 -10.76 -3.30 5.63
CA VAL A 17 -11.61 -4.00 6.61
C VAL A 17 -10.83 -5.06 7.39
N ALA A 18 -9.83 -5.71 6.78
CA ALA A 18 -9.08 -6.79 7.45
C ALA A 18 -8.43 -6.34 8.78
N PRO A 19 -7.65 -5.25 8.88
CA PRO A 19 -7.15 -4.77 10.17
C PRO A 19 -8.24 -4.36 11.17
N MET A 20 -9.39 -3.88 10.67
CA MET A 20 -10.50 -3.45 11.53
C MET A 20 -11.20 -4.62 12.21
N THR A 21 -11.33 -5.75 11.52
CA THR A 21 -12.09 -6.91 12.00
C THR A 21 -11.19 -8.02 12.52
N MET A 22 -10.16 -8.39 11.75
CA MET A 22 -9.31 -9.53 12.07
C MET A 22 -8.38 -9.27 13.24
N SER A 23 -7.90 -8.04 13.43
CA SER A 23 -6.95 -7.76 14.51
C SER A 23 -7.59 -7.85 15.91
N PRO A 24 -8.75 -7.19 16.19
CA PRO A 24 -9.44 -7.38 17.46
C PRO A 24 -9.95 -8.80 17.64
N PHE A 25 -10.40 -9.45 16.56
CA PHE A 25 -10.84 -10.85 16.60
C PHE A 25 -9.70 -11.80 16.99
N ALA A 26 -8.52 -11.64 16.39
CA ALA A 26 -7.33 -12.41 16.73
C ALA A 26 -6.90 -12.16 18.18
N ALA A 27 -6.90 -10.90 18.62
CA ALA A 27 -6.58 -10.56 20.00
C ALA A 27 -7.57 -11.18 20.99
N TRP A 28 -8.87 -11.11 20.70
CA TRP A 28 -9.92 -11.75 21.50
C TRP A 28 -9.72 -13.27 21.58
N LEU A 29 -9.47 -13.95 20.45
CA LEU A 29 -9.17 -15.38 20.45
C LEU A 29 -7.99 -15.70 21.39
N ILE A 30 -6.89 -14.95 21.30
CA ILE A 30 -5.71 -15.15 22.15
C ILE A 30 -6.00 -14.94 23.65
N THR A 31 -7.04 -14.18 24.01
CA THR A 31 -7.46 -14.07 25.43
C THR A 31 -8.27 -15.28 25.92
N GLN A 32 -8.93 -16.01 25.02
CA GLN A 32 -9.80 -17.14 25.35
C GLN A 32 -9.09 -18.48 25.19
N MET A 33 -8.12 -18.57 24.29
CA MET A 33 -7.34 -19.76 23.97
C MET A 33 -5.88 -19.39 23.72
N ASP A 34 -4.98 -20.37 23.69
CA ASP A 34 -3.59 -20.10 23.36
C ASP A 34 -3.43 -19.60 21.90
N TRP A 35 -2.27 -18.99 21.63
CA TRP A 35 -1.99 -18.41 20.32
C TRP A 35 -1.96 -19.43 19.18
N ARG A 36 -1.62 -20.70 19.45
CA ARG A 36 -1.56 -21.76 18.42
C ARG A 36 -2.97 -22.12 17.99
N ALA A 37 -3.87 -22.33 18.95
CA ALA A 37 -5.29 -22.57 18.71
C ALA A 37 -5.94 -21.39 17.98
N ALA A 38 -5.64 -20.15 18.40
CA ALA A 38 -6.13 -18.95 17.73
C ALA A 38 -5.70 -18.88 16.25
N GLN A 39 -4.44 -19.18 15.94
CA GLN A 39 -3.94 -19.21 14.56
C GLN A 39 -4.63 -20.31 13.73
N LEU A 40 -4.89 -21.49 14.30
CA LEU A 40 -5.63 -22.55 13.62
C LEU A 40 -7.07 -22.14 13.29
N VAL A 41 -7.77 -21.49 14.22
CA VAL A 41 -9.13 -20.96 13.98
C VAL A 41 -9.12 -19.94 12.84
N ILE A 42 -8.18 -18.99 12.87
CA ILE A 42 -8.02 -17.99 11.80
C ILE A 42 -7.73 -18.68 10.45
N ALA A 43 -6.83 -19.67 10.42
CA ALA A 43 -6.51 -20.41 9.20
C ALA A 43 -7.74 -21.13 8.62
N VAL A 44 -8.53 -21.81 9.47
CA VAL A 44 -9.77 -22.48 9.06
C VAL A 44 -10.78 -21.49 8.52
N LEU A 45 -10.98 -20.34 9.17
CA LEU A 45 -11.90 -19.29 8.68
C LEU A 45 -11.46 -18.72 7.33
N VAL A 46 -10.16 -18.48 7.16
CA VAL A 46 -9.59 -18.01 5.89
C VAL A 46 -9.81 -19.05 4.79
N TRP A 47 -9.59 -20.34 5.06
CA TRP A 47 -9.83 -21.41 4.09
C TRP A 47 -11.31 -21.56 3.74
N ALA A 48 -12.18 -21.57 4.75
CA ALA A 48 -13.62 -21.69 4.60
C ALA A 48 -14.24 -20.54 3.80
N THR A 49 -13.57 -19.39 3.72
CA THR A 49 -14.04 -18.22 2.95
C THR A 49 -13.35 -18.10 1.59
N LEU A 50 -12.01 -18.19 1.53
CA LEU A 50 -11.25 -18.02 0.29
C LEU A 50 -11.44 -19.18 -0.69
N VAL A 51 -11.47 -20.43 -0.23
CA VAL A 51 -11.58 -21.59 -1.13
C VAL A 51 -12.91 -21.57 -1.89
N PRO A 52 -14.08 -21.41 -1.23
CA PRO A 52 -15.34 -21.26 -1.95
C PRO A 52 -15.36 -20.04 -2.85
N ALA A 53 -14.88 -18.88 -2.37
CA ALA A 53 -14.85 -17.65 -3.18
C ALA A 53 -14.04 -17.84 -4.46
N ALA A 54 -12.89 -18.53 -4.39
CA ALA A 54 -12.05 -18.82 -5.55
C ALA A 54 -12.75 -19.68 -6.61
N LEU A 55 -13.63 -20.62 -6.20
CA LEU A 55 -14.42 -21.43 -7.12
C LEU A 55 -15.45 -20.61 -7.91
N PHE A 56 -15.87 -19.46 -7.39
CA PHE A 56 -16.79 -18.54 -8.08
C PHE A 56 -16.07 -17.50 -8.97
N VAL A 57 -14.75 -17.37 -8.88
CA VAL A 57 -13.98 -16.45 -9.74
C VAL A 57 -13.92 -16.98 -11.16
N ARG A 58 -14.78 -16.44 -12.04
CA ARG A 58 -14.76 -16.75 -13.46
C ARG A 58 -13.75 -15.86 -14.18
N ARG A 59 -12.95 -16.46 -15.05
CA ARG A 59 -12.15 -15.69 -16.02
C ARG A 59 -13.13 -14.87 -16.86
N PRO A 60 -12.89 -13.57 -17.07
CA PRO A 60 -13.68 -12.83 -18.04
C PRO A 60 -13.59 -13.58 -19.37
N PRO A 61 -14.70 -13.74 -20.11
CA PRO A 61 -14.64 -14.34 -21.44
C PRO A 61 -13.52 -13.64 -22.20
N ALA A 62 -12.56 -14.43 -22.71
CA ALA A 62 -11.47 -13.89 -23.53
C ALA A 62 -12.13 -12.97 -24.55
N ALA A 63 -11.81 -11.68 -24.51
CA ALA A 63 -12.49 -10.70 -25.32
C ALA A 63 -12.31 -11.08 -26.80
N ALA A 64 -13.30 -11.75 -27.37
CA ALA A 64 -13.70 -11.48 -28.74
C ALA A 64 -13.90 -9.95 -28.79
N ALA A 65 -13.21 -9.29 -29.71
CA ALA A 65 -13.11 -7.83 -29.87
C ALA A 65 -12.03 -7.10 -29.04
N ALA A 66 -10.77 -7.48 -29.22
CA ALA A 66 -9.85 -6.46 -29.73
C ALA A 66 -10.13 -6.37 -31.24
N GLY A 67 -10.89 -5.35 -31.68
CA GLY A 67 -10.93 -5.02 -33.11
C GLY A 67 -9.49 -4.81 -33.61
N PRO A 68 -9.21 -5.04 -34.90
CA PRO A 68 -7.90 -4.72 -35.47
C PRO A 68 -7.62 -3.23 -35.21
N GLY A 69 -6.75 -2.92 -34.24
CA GLY A 69 -6.47 -1.55 -33.77
C GLY A 69 -6.41 -1.35 -32.25
N ALA A 70 -6.99 -2.23 -31.42
CA ALA A 70 -6.98 -2.05 -29.95
C ALA A 70 -5.60 -2.32 -29.28
N ALA A 71 -4.57 -2.61 -30.08
CA ALA A 71 -3.21 -2.92 -29.64
C ALA A 71 -2.16 -1.94 -30.19
N GLU A 72 -2.53 -0.71 -30.58
CA GLU A 72 -1.60 0.32 -31.06
C GLU A 72 -0.96 1.13 -29.91
N GLY A 73 -0.53 0.45 -28.85
CA GLY A 73 0.43 1.03 -27.91
C GLY A 73 1.86 0.74 -28.40
N PRO A 74 2.86 1.59 -28.09
CA PRO A 74 4.25 1.31 -28.42
C PRO A 74 4.61 -0.12 -28.01
N ARG A 75 5.25 -0.86 -28.92
CA ARG A 75 5.76 -2.22 -28.65
C ARG A 75 7.02 -2.13 -27.79
N THR A 76 6.92 -1.51 -26.61
CA THR A 76 8.00 -1.54 -25.63
C THR A 76 8.20 -3.00 -25.26
N SER A 77 9.43 -3.50 -25.45
CA SER A 77 9.83 -4.80 -24.94
C SER A 77 9.71 -4.79 -23.43
N LEU A 78 9.29 -5.91 -22.82
CA LEU A 78 9.26 -6.04 -21.36
C LEU A 78 10.66 -5.81 -20.76
N ARG A 79 11.69 -6.25 -21.48
CA ARG A 79 13.08 -6.01 -21.10
C ARG A 79 13.36 -4.52 -21.00
N ASP A 80 13.06 -3.76 -22.06
CA ASP A 80 13.33 -2.33 -22.11
C ASP A 80 12.49 -1.57 -21.05
N ALA A 81 11.28 -2.04 -20.78
CA ALA A 81 10.45 -1.49 -19.70
C ALA A 81 11.11 -1.68 -18.33
N PHE A 82 11.63 -2.87 -18.01
CA PHE A 82 12.26 -3.16 -16.71
C PHE A 82 13.60 -2.44 -16.49
N PHE A 83 14.29 -2.04 -17.56
CA PHE A 83 15.53 -1.25 -17.45
C PHE A 83 15.31 0.25 -17.68
N SER A 84 14.05 0.69 -17.83
CA SER A 84 13.72 2.08 -18.03
C SER A 84 13.77 2.89 -16.72
N ALA A 85 14.14 4.16 -16.82
CA ALA A 85 14.15 5.08 -15.67
C ALA A 85 12.77 5.16 -14.93
N PRO A 86 11.61 5.24 -15.61
CA PRO A 86 10.33 5.22 -14.91
C PRO A 86 10.10 3.96 -14.08
N PHE A 87 10.56 2.80 -14.54
CA PHE A 87 10.37 1.54 -13.81
C PHE A 87 11.27 1.47 -12.58
N ILE A 88 12.54 1.84 -12.73
CA ILE A 88 13.50 1.86 -11.62
C ILE A 88 13.00 2.81 -10.53
N VAL A 89 12.58 4.02 -10.90
CA VAL A 89 12.02 4.98 -9.94
C VAL A 89 10.73 4.45 -9.32
N LEU A 90 9.84 3.83 -10.09
CA LEU A 90 8.61 3.21 -9.59
C LEU A 90 8.91 2.11 -8.55
N ALA A 91 9.76 1.16 -8.89
CA ALA A 91 10.11 0.02 -8.06
C ALA A 91 10.83 0.47 -6.77
N LEU A 92 11.80 1.38 -6.87
CA LEU A 92 12.53 1.90 -5.72
C LEU A 92 11.65 2.76 -4.81
N THR A 93 10.77 3.60 -5.39
CA THR A 93 9.80 4.37 -4.61
C THR A 93 8.85 3.43 -3.86
N PHE A 94 8.34 2.39 -4.53
CA PHE A 94 7.42 1.43 -3.93
C PHE A 94 8.12 0.62 -2.82
N PHE A 95 9.35 0.18 -3.04
CA PHE A 95 10.20 -0.43 -2.01
C PHE A 95 10.38 0.49 -0.80
N ALA A 96 10.84 1.71 -1.00
CA ALA A 96 11.10 2.64 0.09
C ALA A 96 9.81 3.00 0.85
N CYS A 97 8.69 3.17 0.15
CA CYS A 97 7.38 3.39 0.77
C CYS A 97 6.96 2.22 1.67
N CYS A 98 7.12 0.99 1.20
CA CYS A 98 6.81 -0.21 1.98
C CYS A 98 7.77 -0.40 3.15
N ALA A 99 9.08 -0.25 2.93
CA ALA A 99 10.08 -0.31 3.99
C ALA A 99 9.84 0.76 5.07
N ALA A 100 9.42 1.96 4.68
CA ALA A 100 9.12 3.05 5.60
C ALA A 100 7.97 2.71 6.55
N HIS A 101 6.88 2.10 6.06
CA HIS A 101 5.73 1.80 6.93
C HIS A 101 5.74 0.41 7.57
N ALA A 102 6.55 -0.52 7.08
CA ALA A 102 6.55 -1.90 7.58
C ALA A 102 6.85 -1.95 9.09
N GLY A 103 7.96 -1.34 9.54
CA GLY A 103 8.30 -1.28 10.97
C GLY A 103 7.14 -0.79 11.85
N PRO A 104 6.62 0.44 11.62
CA PRO A 104 5.44 0.96 12.29
C PRO A 104 4.27 -0.02 12.31
N ILE A 105 3.84 -0.55 11.16
CA ILE A 105 2.70 -1.47 11.10
C ILE A 105 2.89 -2.68 12.03
N PHE A 106 4.07 -3.29 12.02
CA PHE A 106 4.33 -4.50 12.80
C PHE A 106 4.61 -4.26 14.28
N HIS A 107 5.17 -3.09 14.63
CA HIS A 107 5.62 -2.81 16.00
C HIS A 107 4.76 -1.80 16.75
N THR A 108 3.81 -1.11 16.13
CA THR A 108 2.96 -0.11 16.82
C THR A 108 2.21 -0.71 18.00
N VAL A 109 1.71 -1.95 17.90
CA VAL A 109 1.03 -2.63 19.01
C VAL A 109 1.99 -2.88 20.18
N THR A 110 3.16 -3.47 19.90
CA THR A 110 4.17 -3.74 20.93
C THR A 110 4.68 -2.44 21.55
N TYR A 111 4.90 -1.41 20.74
CA TYR A 111 5.32 -0.09 21.22
C TYR A 111 4.26 0.54 22.14
N ALA A 112 2.99 0.54 21.75
CA ALA A 112 1.89 0.98 22.60
C ALA A 112 1.85 0.22 23.94
N MET A 113 2.07 -1.09 23.93
CA MET A 113 2.18 -1.89 25.15
C MET A 113 3.39 -1.50 26.02
N THR A 114 4.53 -1.17 25.43
CA THR A 114 5.69 -0.65 26.20
C THR A 114 5.41 0.71 26.83
N CYS A 115 4.46 1.49 26.29
CA CYS A 115 3.96 2.72 26.88
C CYS A 115 2.89 2.49 27.97
N GLY A 116 2.57 1.22 28.29
CA GLY A 116 1.62 0.85 29.34
C GLY A 116 0.17 0.66 28.87
N LEU A 117 -0.11 0.68 27.56
CA LEU A 117 -1.45 0.42 27.05
C LEU A 117 -1.81 -1.06 27.18
N ALA A 118 -3.06 -1.33 27.55
CA ALA A 118 -3.59 -2.69 27.60
C ALA A 118 -3.56 -3.35 26.21
N PRO A 119 -3.27 -4.67 26.09
CA PRO A 119 -3.13 -5.35 24.80
C PRO A 119 -4.32 -5.17 23.86
N LEU A 120 -5.56 -5.30 24.37
CA LEU A 120 -6.77 -5.11 23.57
C LEU A 120 -6.89 -3.67 23.02
N ALA A 121 -6.48 -2.67 23.79
CA ALA A 121 -6.48 -1.27 23.35
C ALA A 121 -5.31 -0.94 22.41
N ALA A 122 -4.17 -1.61 22.55
CA ALA A 122 -3.05 -1.43 21.64
C ALA A 122 -3.36 -1.98 20.23
N VAL A 123 -4.07 -3.12 20.16
CA VAL A 123 -4.44 -3.75 18.87
C VAL A 123 -5.41 -2.89 18.06
N THR A 124 -6.31 -2.16 18.71
CA THR A 124 -7.26 -1.28 18.01
C THR A 124 -6.60 -0.11 17.30
N ILE A 125 -5.34 0.22 17.63
CA ILE A 125 -4.56 1.23 16.89
C ILE A 125 -4.42 0.82 15.42
N TYR A 126 -4.10 -0.45 15.15
CA TYR A 126 -4.01 -0.97 13.78
C TYR A 126 -5.39 -1.05 13.09
N SER A 127 -6.46 -1.25 13.85
CA SER A 127 -7.82 -1.13 13.32
C SER A 127 -8.15 0.29 12.84
N VAL A 128 -7.70 1.32 13.57
CA VAL A 128 -7.82 2.72 13.15
C VAL A 128 -7.02 2.98 11.87
N GLU A 129 -5.81 2.43 11.75
CA GLU A 129 -5.01 2.54 10.50
C GLU A 129 -5.76 1.94 9.30
N GLY A 130 -6.37 0.76 9.48
CA GLY A 130 -7.17 0.11 8.44
C GLY A 130 -8.38 0.93 7.98
N LEU A 131 -9.13 1.47 8.94
CA LEU A 131 -10.28 2.34 8.67
C LEU A 131 -9.86 3.62 7.96
N ALA A 132 -8.85 4.31 8.47
CA ALA A 132 -8.34 5.53 7.86
C ALA A 132 -7.76 5.26 6.46
N GLY A 133 -7.10 4.13 6.27
CA GLY A 133 -6.59 3.69 4.97
C GLY A 133 -7.68 3.44 3.93
N LEU A 134 -8.88 2.99 4.34
CA LEU A 134 -10.03 2.92 3.45
C LEU A 134 -10.44 4.32 2.95
N GLY A 135 -10.53 5.29 3.86
CA GLY A 135 -10.77 6.69 3.51
C GLY A 135 -9.67 7.27 2.60
N GLY A 136 -8.42 6.95 2.89
CA GLY A 136 -7.25 7.36 2.11
C GLY A 136 -7.32 6.90 0.67
N ARG A 137 -7.66 5.63 0.42
CA ARG A 137 -7.79 5.07 -0.94
C ARG A 137 -8.78 5.84 -1.80
N LEU A 138 -9.92 6.22 -1.22
CA LEU A 138 -10.95 6.98 -1.91
C LEU A 138 -10.51 8.43 -2.13
N ALA A 139 -10.08 9.09 -1.05
CA ALA A 139 -9.72 10.51 -1.08
C ALA A 139 -8.51 10.78 -1.99
N LEU A 140 -7.42 10.02 -1.83
CA LEU A 140 -6.21 10.20 -2.65
C LEU A 140 -6.43 9.76 -4.09
N GLY A 141 -7.30 8.78 -4.35
CA GLY A 141 -7.72 8.42 -5.72
C GLY A 141 -8.41 9.59 -6.42
N VAL A 142 -9.44 10.17 -5.80
CA VAL A 142 -10.15 11.34 -6.33
C VAL A 142 -9.21 12.55 -6.48
N LEU A 143 -8.31 12.74 -5.51
CA LEU A 143 -7.35 13.83 -5.56
C LEU A 143 -6.33 13.63 -6.69
N ALA A 144 -5.90 12.39 -6.94
CA ALA A 144 -4.99 12.05 -8.03
C ALA A 144 -5.61 12.33 -9.41
N ASP A 145 -6.91 12.07 -9.57
CA ASP A 145 -7.64 12.40 -10.81
C ASP A 145 -7.68 13.93 -11.06
N ARG A 146 -7.73 14.74 -9.99
CA ARG A 146 -7.83 16.21 -10.09
C ARG A 146 -6.48 16.93 -10.16
N LEU A 147 -5.51 16.49 -9.35
CA LEU A 147 -4.23 17.18 -9.17
C LEU A 147 -3.05 16.49 -9.90
N GLY A 148 -3.27 15.27 -10.39
CA GLY A 148 -2.27 14.41 -11.01
C GLY A 148 -1.65 13.42 -10.02
N VAL A 149 -1.60 12.14 -10.43
CA VAL A 149 -1.16 11.00 -9.60
C VAL A 149 0.22 11.20 -8.98
N LYS A 150 1.21 11.72 -9.74
CA LYS A 150 2.59 11.92 -9.23
C LYS A 150 2.60 12.87 -8.03
N ARG A 151 1.86 13.99 -8.10
CA ARG A 151 1.85 15.00 -7.03
C ARG A 151 1.21 14.47 -5.76
N VAL A 152 0.08 13.77 -5.91
CA VAL A 152 -0.65 13.19 -4.78
C VAL A 152 0.14 12.05 -4.13
N LEU A 153 0.80 11.22 -4.92
CA LEU A 153 1.70 10.18 -4.40
C LEU A 153 2.83 10.79 -3.56
N ILE A 154 3.51 11.81 -4.07
CA ILE A 154 4.62 12.49 -3.35
C ILE A 154 4.12 13.12 -2.05
N ALA A 155 2.99 13.82 -2.08
CA ALA A 155 2.40 14.41 -0.89
C ALA A 155 2.00 13.34 0.14
N GLY A 156 1.39 12.24 -0.30
CA GLY A 156 1.04 11.12 0.57
C GLY A 156 2.27 10.46 1.20
N LEU A 157 3.35 10.26 0.44
CA LEU A 157 4.62 9.74 0.97
C LEU A 157 5.23 10.67 2.03
N LEU A 158 5.16 11.99 1.81
CA LEU A 158 5.64 12.97 2.78
C LEU A 158 4.82 12.93 4.08
N ILE A 159 3.48 12.88 3.96
CA ILE A 159 2.59 12.76 5.13
C ILE A 159 2.87 11.43 5.86
N GLN A 160 3.06 10.33 5.14
CA GLN A 160 3.41 9.03 5.72
C GLN A 160 4.73 9.12 6.51
N ALA A 161 5.77 9.76 5.96
CA ALA A 161 7.06 9.92 6.63
C ALA A 161 6.97 10.76 7.90
N ILE A 162 6.24 11.87 7.85
CA ILE A 162 6.00 12.75 9.01
C ILE A 162 5.20 12.01 10.08
N ALA A 163 4.14 11.29 9.69
CA ALA A 163 3.32 10.52 10.62
C ALA A 163 4.11 9.35 11.25
N ALA A 164 5.00 8.69 10.49
CA ALA A 164 5.91 7.68 11.04
C ALA A 164 6.78 8.27 12.16
N PHE A 165 7.36 9.46 11.94
CA PHE A 165 8.14 10.15 12.96
C PHE A 165 7.28 10.56 14.16
N ALA A 166 6.04 10.99 13.92
CA ALA A 166 5.14 11.48 14.95
C ALA A 166 4.78 10.42 16.01
N PHE A 167 4.86 9.13 15.69
CA PHE A 167 4.65 8.05 16.67
C PHE A 167 5.60 8.14 17.87
N ILE A 168 6.80 8.72 17.73
CA ILE A 168 7.76 8.88 18.84
C ILE A 168 7.17 9.75 19.97
N PHE A 169 6.25 10.65 19.64
CA PHE A 169 5.58 11.53 20.60
C PHE A 169 4.28 10.94 21.16
N ALA A 170 3.86 9.77 20.68
CA ALA A 170 2.67 9.09 21.17
C ALA A 170 3.01 8.23 22.40
N SER A 171 2.27 8.47 23.47
CA SER A 171 2.38 7.76 24.75
C SER A 171 1.02 7.31 25.28
N ARG A 172 -0.07 7.96 24.82
CA ARG A 172 -1.45 7.69 25.22
C ARG A 172 -2.26 7.17 24.06
N LEU A 173 -3.32 6.42 24.35
CA LEU A 173 -4.18 5.80 23.32
C LEU A 173 -4.74 6.81 22.31
N GLY A 174 -5.19 7.99 22.76
CA GLY A 174 -5.69 9.03 21.86
C GLY A 174 -4.62 9.59 20.92
N GLU A 175 -3.37 9.71 21.39
CA GLU A 175 -2.23 10.15 20.57
C GLU A 175 -1.90 9.11 19.51
N PHE A 176 -1.85 7.83 19.91
CA PHE A 176 -1.68 6.72 18.98
C PHE A 176 -2.78 6.69 17.92
N TYR A 177 -4.05 6.89 18.28
CA TYR A 177 -5.14 6.95 17.31
C TYR A 177 -5.02 8.12 16.33
N ALA A 178 -4.61 9.30 16.80
CA ALA A 178 -4.43 10.46 15.93
C ALA A 178 -3.32 10.23 14.89
N VAL A 179 -2.18 9.67 15.34
CA VAL A 179 -1.06 9.35 14.45
C VAL A 179 -1.43 8.20 13.51
N ALA A 180 -2.03 7.12 14.02
CA ALA A 180 -2.49 5.97 13.24
C ALA A 180 -3.51 6.34 12.17
N ALA A 181 -4.45 7.24 12.46
CA ALA A 181 -5.41 7.71 11.47
C ALA A 181 -4.69 8.44 10.32
N THR A 182 -3.74 9.32 10.63
CA THR A 182 -2.98 10.07 9.62
C THR A 182 -2.08 9.14 8.81
N PHE A 183 -1.37 8.24 9.49
CA PHE A 183 -0.46 7.28 8.89
C PHE A 183 -1.21 6.30 7.99
N GLY A 184 -2.28 5.68 8.50
CA GLY A 184 -3.19 4.78 7.79
C GLY A 184 -3.78 5.41 6.54
N PHE A 185 -4.30 6.63 6.66
CA PHE A 185 -4.84 7.39 5.53
C PHE A 185 -3.79 7.61 4.43
N ALA A 186 -2.57 8.03 4.82
CA ALA A 186 -1.51 8.31 3.89
C ALA A 186 -1.02 7.05 3.16
N TYR A 187 -0.55 6.03 3.89
CA TYR A 187 -0.01 4.83 3.22
C TYR A 187 -1.12 4.07 2.48
N GLY A 188 -2.30 3.93 3.08
CA GLY A 188 -3.44 3.24 2.48
C GLY A 188 -3.87 3.89 1.17
N GLY A 189 -3.89 5.22 1.13
CA GLY A 189 -4.26 5.99 -0.07
C GLY A 189 -3.18 6.04 -1.15
N VAL A 190 -1.89 5.97 -0.79
CA VAL A 190 -0.79 5.95 -1.76
C VAL A 190 -0.71 4.61 -2.52
N MET A 191 -1.05 3.48 -1.90
CA MET A 191 -0.96 2.14 -2.51
C MET A 191 -1.61 2.02 -3.91
N PRO A 192 -2.89 2.40 -4.12
CA PRO A 192 -3.52 2.29 -5.43
C PRO A 192 -2.87 3.20 -6.49
N LEU A 193 -2.21 4.29 -6.08
CA LEU A 193 -1.58 5.25 -7.00
C LEU A 193 -0.40 4.64 -7.75
N TYR A 194 0.29 3.63 -7.20
CA TYR A 194 1.37 2.94 -7.91
C TYR A 194 0.87 2.21 -9.17
N ALA A 195 -0.31 1.59 -9.10
CA ALA A 195 -0.90 0.93 -10.26
C ALA A 195 -1.33 1.95 -11.33
N VAL A 196 -1.85 3.11 -10.91
CA VAL A 196 -2.18 4.23 -11.80
C VAL A 196 -0.92 4.76 -12.48
N LEU A 197 0.15 4.99 -11.72
CA LEU A 197 1.41 5.50 -12.23
C LEU A 197 2.08 4.51 -13.19
N ALA A 198 2.06 3.21 -12.87
CA ALA A 198 2.53 2.15 -13.76
C ALA A 198 1.73 2.16 -15.09
N ARG A 199 0.40 2.32 -15.03
CA ARG A 199 -0.44 2.41 -16.22
C ARG A 199 -0.11 3.64 -17.07
N GLU A 200 0.15 4.79 -16.45
CA GLU A 200 0.48 6.03 -17.17
C GLU A 200 1.84 5.96 -17.89
N TYR A 201 2.86 5.33 -17.30
CA TYR A 201 4.18 5.19 -17.94
C TYR A 201 4.26 4.06 -18.97
N PHE A 202 3.59 2.94 -18.72
CA PHE A 202 3.81 1.69 -19.46
C PHE A 202 2.61 1.22 -20.29
N GLY A 203 1.46 1.89 -20.13
CA GLY A 203 0.21 1.52 -20.78
C GLY A 203 -0.39 0.22 -20.24
N GLN A 204 -1.59 -0.13 -20.74
CA GLN A 204 -2.36 -1.26 -20.23
C GLN A 204 -1.76 -2.62 -20.60
N ARG A 205 -1.06 -2.73 -21.75
CA ARG A 205 -0.62 -4.01 -22.35
C ARG A 205 0.35 -4.78 -21.47
N ILE A 206 1.30 -4.10 -20.84
CA ILE A 206 2.34 -4.70 -19.99
C ILE A 206 2.16 -4.39 -18.50
N LEU A 207 1.03 -3.76 -18.14
CA LEU A 207 0.76 -3.27 -16.78
C LEU A 207 0.90 -4.37 -15.72
N GLY A 208 0.34 -5.55 -15.97
CA GLY A 208 0.40 -6.66 -15.02
C GLY A 208 1.83 -7.12 -14.70
N ALA A 209 2.69 -7.18 -15.73
CA ALA A 209 4.09 -7.58 -15.56
C ALA A 209 4.90 -6.49 -14.83
N VAL A 210 4.73 -5.22 -15.23
CA VAL A 210 5.41 -4.07 -14.62
C VAL A 210 4.99 -3.90 -13.16
N PHE A 211 3.69 -3.86 -12.88
CA PHE A 211 3.18 -3.68 -11.53
C PHE A 211 3.49 -4.89 -10.65
N GLY A 212 3.39 -6.11 -11.18
CA GLY A 212 3.78 -7.32 -10.47
C GLY A 212 5.26 -7.33 -10.07
N ALA A 213 6.17 -6.94 -10.99
CA ALA A 213 7.59 -6.82 -10.69
C ALA A 213 7.87 -5.73 -9.64
N ALA A 214 7.22 -4.56 -9.75
CA ALA A 214 7.34 -3.50 -8.74
C ALA A 214 6.80 -3.94 -7.37
N ALA A 215 5.70 -4.70 -7.33
CA ALA A 215 5.13 -5.25 -6.11
C ALA A 215 6.02 -6.33 -5.47
N MET A 216 6.72 -7.13 -6.28
CA MET A 216 7.73 -8.07 -5.79
C MET A 216 8.88 -7.32 -5.10
N VAL A 217 9.36 -6.24 -5.71
CA VAL A 217 10.38 -5.37 -5.12
C VAL A 217 9.87 -4.72 -3.83
N SER A 218 8.63 -4.23 -3.80
CA SER A 218 8.06 -3.65 -2.57
C SER A 218 7.85 -4.65 -1.44
N SER A 219 7.62 -5.92 -1.77
CA SER A 219 7.49 -7.01 -0.79
C SER A 219 8.80 -7.24 -0.03
N LEU A 220 9.96 -6.99 -0.63
CA LEU A 220 11.24 -6.97 0.08
C LEU A 220 11.25 -5.87 1.15
N GLY A 221 10.72 -4.68 0.84
CA GLY A 221 10.58 -3.59 1.80
C GLY A 221 9.68 -3.98 2.97
N MET A 222 8.56 -4.64 2.71
CA MET A 222 7.66 -5.16 3.75
C MET A 222 8.33 -6.20 4.66
N ALA A 223 9.17 -7.08 4.10
CA ALA A 223 9.87 -8.12 4.85
C ALA A 223 10.92 -7.56 5.82
N LEU A 224 11.55 -6.42 5.48
CA LEU A 224 12.61 -5.82 6.29
C LEU A 224 12.08 -5.20 7.59
N GLY A 225 10.85 -4.69 7.59
CA GLY A 225 10.27 -3.96 8.73
C GLY A 225 10.29 -4.71 10.07
N PRO A 226 9.68 -5.91 10.18
CA PRO A 226 9.67 -6.68 11.42
C PRO A 226 11.06 -7.08 11.91
N ALA A 227 11.93 -7.54 11.00
CA ALA A 227 13.24 -8.05 11.36
C ALA A 227 14.16 -6.93 11.86
N ILE A 228 14.23 -5.82 11.11
CA ILE A 228 15.05 -4.66 11.49
C ILE A 228 14.44 -3.97 12.72
N GLY A 229 13.12 -3.83 12.79
CA GLY A 229 12.43 -3.23 13.93
C GLY A 229 12.65 -4.01 15.23
N GLY A 230 12.57 -5.35 15.17
CA GLY A 230 12.90 -6.24 16.27
C GLY A 230 14.36 -6.10 16.70
N TRP A 231 15.31 -6.18 15.76
CA TRP A 231 16.73 -6.00 16.05
C TRP A 231 17.06 -4.64 16.69
N ILE A 232 16.44 -3.55 16.22
CA ILE A 232 16.57 -2.23 16.83
C ILE A 232 16.07 -2.25 18.28
N PHE A 233 14.91 -2.85 18.53
CA PHE A 233 14.36 -2.94 19.88
C PHE A 233 15.26 -3.77 20.80
N ASP A 234 15.73 -4.93 20.34
CA ASP A 234 16.59 -5.82 21.12
C ASP A 234 17.94 -5.17 21.46
N THR A 235 18.46 -4.32 20.57
CA THR A 235 19.74 -3.63 20.74
C THR A 235 19.62 -2.39 21.64
N PHE A 236 18.57 -1.59 21.46
CA PHE A 236 18.46 -0.27 22.12
C PHE A 236 17.42 -0.21 23.24
N GLY A 237 16.58 -1.23 23.38
CA GLY A 237 15.48 -1.29 24.36
C GLY A 237 14.32 -0.33 24.07
N ARG A 238 14.26 0.26 22.87
CA ARG A 238 13.25 1.29 22.51
C ARG A 238 13.00 1.37 21.01
N TYR A 239 11.76 1.69 20.63
CA TYR A 239 11.33 1.83 19.23
C TYR A 239 11.66 3.17 18.57
N THR A 240 12.19 4.15 19.31
CA THR A 240 12.51 5.49 18.78
C THR A 240 13.30 5.43 17.47
N TRP A 241 14.37 4.62 17.43
CA TRP A 241 15.22 4.50 16.26
C TRP A 241 14.56 3.79 15.08
N MET A 242 13.59 2.92 15.33
CA MET A 242 12.78 2.31 14.27
C MET A 242 11.92 3.38 13.59
N TYR A 243 11.22 4.21 14.37
CA TYR A 243 10.40 5.29 13.82
C TYR A 243 11.23 6.39 13.13
N VAL A 244 12.41 6.73 13.66
CA VAL A 244 13.37 7.62 12.98
C VAL A 244 13.82 7.02 11.64
N GLY A 245 14.20 5.74 11.63
CA GLY A 245 14.60 5.04 10.41
C GLY A 245 13.48 4.98 9.38
N SER A 246 12.27 4.65 9.81
CA SER A 246 11.06 4.66 8.98
C SER A 246 10.76 6.02 8.37
N ALA A 247 10.87 7.09 9.15
CA ALA A 247 10.71 8.45 8.65
C ALA A 247 11.80 8.82 7.63
N ALA A 248 13.05 8.48 7.91
CA ALA A 248 14.18 8.73 7.00
C ALA A 248 14.02 7.98 5.67
N ILE A 249 13.63 6.70 5.70
CA ILE A 249 13.33 5.91 4.51
C ILE A 249 12.12 6.50 3.76
N GLY A 250 11.09 6.97 4.48
CA GLY A 250 9.93 7.65 3.91
C GLY A 250 10.30 8.94 3.17
N LEU A 251 11.18 9.77 3.74
CA LEU A 251 11.75 10.93 3.06
C LEU A 251 12.62 10.53 1.86
N GLY A 252 13.34 9.41 1.95
CA GLY A 252 14.02 8.78 0.82
C GLY A 252 13.05 8.41 -0.30
N ALA A 253 11.88 7.84 0.02
CA ALA A 253 10.84 7.54 -0.96
C ALA A 253 10.32 8.82 -1.65
N VAL A 254 10.15 9.92 -0.91
CA VAL A 254 9.81 11.24 -1.47
C VAL A 254 10.89 11.71 -2.45
N ALA A 255 12.16 11.64 -2.06
CA ALA A 255 13.28 12.05 -2.90
C ALA A 255 13.37 11.23 -4.20
N ILE A 256 13.21 9.90 -4.10
CA ILE A 256 13.19 9.01 -5.27
C ILE A 256 11.97 9.34 -6.16
N ALA A 257 10.79 9.52 -5.58
CA ALA A 257 9.58 9.87 -6.34
C ALA A 257 9.69 11.21 -7.07
N LEU A 258 10.44 12.18 -6.54
CA LEU A 258 10.68 13.44 -7.24
C LEU A 258 11.43 13.21 -8.57
N ALA A 259 12.30 12.20 -8.62
CA ALA A 259 13.08 11.80 -9.81
C ALA A 259 12.26 11.11 -10.91
N PHE A 260 10.94 10.89 -10.73
CA PHE A 260 10.09 10.37 -11.81
C PHE A 260 10.22 11.26 -13.06
N PRO A 261 10.53 10.69 -14.23
CA PRO A 261 10.64 11.46 -15.46
C PRO A 261 9.29 12.07 -15.85
N PRO A 262 9.24 13.14 -16.65
CA PRO A 262 7.99 13.65 -17.20
C PRO A 262 7.23 12.52 -17.89
N PHE A 263 5.89 12.54 -17.78
CA PHE A 263 5.10 11.59 -18.54
C PHE A 263 5.43 11.72 -20.03
N PRO A 264 5.54 10.60 -20.77
CA PRO A 264 5.66 10.65 -22.21
C PRO A 264 4.51 11.51 -22.73
N ARG A 265 4.81 12.67 -23.33
CA ARG A 265 3.78 13.50 -23.95
C ARG A 265 3.08 12.62 -24.97
N ALA A 266 1.82 12.27 -24.73
CA ALA A 266 0.95 11.82 -25.82
C ALA A 266 1.11 12.88 -26.92
N ALA A 267 1.46 12.47 -28.13
CA ALA A 267 1.64 13.35 -29.27
C ALA A 267 0.37 14.18 -29.51
N ARG A 268 0.23 15.30 -28.79
CA ARG A 268 -0.75 16.34 -29.06
C ARG A 268 -0.18 17.14 -30.22
N ALA A 269 -0.91 17.07 -31.34
CA ALA A 269 -0.79 17.85 -32.57
C ALA A 269 -0.17 17.10 -33.77
N ALA A 270 -0.98 16.29 -34.46
CA ALA A 270 -1.04 16.25 -35.92
C ALA A 270 -2.24 15.43 -36.40
N SER A 271 -3.43 16.04 -36.41
CA SER A 271 -4.33 15.91 -37.56
C SER A 271 -4.83 17.32 -37.86
N PRO A 272 -4.34 17.99 -38.92
CA PRO A 272 -5.14 19.06 -39.50
C PRO A 272 -6.42 18.39 -39.98
N VAL A 273 -7.56 18.89 -39.50
CA VAL A 273 -8.83 18.69 -40.19
C VAL A 273 -8.62 19.28 -41.58
N ALA A 274 -8.45 18.42 -42.58
CA ALA A 274 -8.46 18.86 -43.96
C ALA A 274 -9.86 19.39 -44.25
N ALA A 275 -9.91 20.68 -44.61
CA ALA A 275 -11.07 21.34 -45.21
C ALA A 275 -11.24 20.87 -46.67
#